data_AF-Q745E7-F1
#
_entry.id   AF-Q745E7-F1
#
_cell.length_a   1.000
_cell.length_b   1.000
_cell.length_c   1.000
_cell.angle_alpha   90.00
_cell.angle_beta   90.00
_cell.angle_gamma   90.00
#
_symmetry.space_group_name_H-M   'P 1'
#
loop_
_entity.id
_entity.type
_entity.pdbx_description
1 polymer ?
#
loop_
_entity_poly.entity_id
_entity_poly.type
_entity_poly.pdbx_seq_one_letter_code
_entity_poly.pdbx_strand_id
1 'polypeptide(L)' 'MVSEYSLTMLSSGRDRLLSAALRLFAAKGYAATSVADIQRESGLAPGSGALYKHFGSKRELLEARSRTGSRAS' A
#
# COMPACT_ATOMS: atom_id res chain seq x y z
N MET A 1 -20.37 -3.18 11.92
CA MET A 1 -19.93 -3.94 10.74
C MET A 1 -18.92 -3.08 9.99
N VAL A 2 -17.63 -3.31 10.21
CA VAL A 2 -16.58 -2.52 9.53
C VAL A 2 -16.59 -2.88 8.03
N SER A 3 -16.63 -1.83 7.21
CA SER A 3 -16.89 -1.84 5.78
C SER A 3 -15.88 -2.70 5.00
N GLU A 4 -16.37 -3.78 4.37
CA GLU A 4 -15.63 -4.60 3.41
C GLU A 4 -15.45 -3.94 2.03
N TYR A 5 -15.88 -2.68 1.84
CA TYR A 5 -16.00 -2.08 0.49
C TYR A 5 -14.95 -1.02 0.12
N SER A 6 -14.00 -0.68 0.99
CA SER A 6 -12.96 0.32 0.64
C SER A 6 -11.79 -0.24 -0.17
N LEU A 7 -11.71 -1.57 -0.33
CA LEU A 7 -10.72 -2.24 -1.19
C LEU A 7 -11.09 -2.18 -2.68
N THR A 8 -12.38 -2.09 -3.01
CA THR A 8 -12.87 -2.07 -4.40
C THR A 8 -12.86 -0.69 -5.06
N MET A 9 -12.64 0.39 -4.29
CA MET A 9 -12.54 1.78 -4.77
C MET A 9 -11.11 2.35 -4.71
N LEU A 10 -10.07 1.53 -4.91
CA LEU A 10 -8.68 2.00 -5.02
C LEU A 10 -8.47 2.66 -6.40
N SER A 11 -8.99 3.87 -6.53
CA SER A 11 -9.06 4.65 -7.78
C SER A 11 -7.68 5.07 -8.32
N SER A 12 -6.65 5.07 -7.46
CA SER A 12 -5.29 5.47 -7.84
C SER A 12 -4.28 4.34 -7.65
N GLY A 13 -3.22 4.33 -8.48
CA GLY A 13 -2.09 3.41 -8.32
C GLY A 13 -1.45 3.51 -6.93
N ARG A 14 -1.46 4.71 -6.33
CA ARG A 14 -1.04 4.96 -4.95
C ARG A 14 -1.84 4.15 -3.94
N ASP A 15 -3.16 4.15 -4.03
CA ASP A 15 -4.01 3.47 -3.05
C ASP A 15 -3.90 1.95 -3.19
N ARG A 16 -3.76 1.45 -4.43
CA ARG A 16 -3.48 0.03 -4.70
C ARG A 16 -2.17 -0.42 -4.07
N LEU A 17 -1.10 0.37 -4.22
CA LEU A 17 0.18 0.10 -3.58
C LEU A 17 0.07 0.10 -2.05
N LEU A 18 -0.65 1.07 -1.47
CA LEU A 18 -0.83 1.17 -0.02
C LEU A 18 -1.60 -0.04 0.53
N SER A 19 -2.70 -0.41 -0.11
CA SER A 19 -3.52 -1.56 0.28
C SER A 19 -2.75 -2.88 0.19
N ALA A 20 -2.05 -3.09 -0.93
CA ALA A 20 -1.22 -4.28 -1.15
C ALA A 20 -0.07 -4.38 -0.13
N ALA A 21 0.61 -3.26 0.13
CA ALA A 21 1.69 -3.21 1.11
C ALA A 21 1.21 -3.57 2.52
N LEU A 22 0.08 -3.00 2.97
CA LEU A 22 -0.49 -3.31 4.28
C LEU A 22 -0.87 -4.78 4.43
N ARG A 23 -1.48 -5.37 3.39
CA ARG A 23 -1.81 -6.80 3.37
C ARG A 23 -0.55 -7.67 3.47
N LEU A 24 0.47 -7.38 2.68
CA LEU A 24 1.72 -8.15 2.67
C LEU A 24 2.50 -8.01 3.98
N PHE A 25 2.54 -6.80 4.56
CA PHE A 25 3.16 -6.57 5.87
C PHE A 25 2.48 -7.37 6.97
N ALA A 26 1.14 -7.45 6.95
CA ALA A 26 0.38 -8.24 7.92
C ALA A 26 0.58 -9.75 7.71
N ALA A 27 0.68 -10.22 6.46
CA ALA A 27 0.74 -11.65 6.15
C ALA A 27 2.13 -12.27 6.38
N LYS A 28 3.22 -11.56 6.02
CA LYS A 28 4.59 -12.12 6.07
C LYS A 28 5.62 -11.22 6.73
N GLY A 29 5.20 -10.06 7.25
CA GLY A 29 6.08 -9.10 7.90
C GLY A 29 6.77 -8.13 6.92
N TYR A 30 7.24 -7.01 7.48
CA TYR A 30 7.89 -5.94 6.72
C TYR A 30 9.18 -6.38 6.03
N ALA A 31 10.06 -7.11 6.75
CA ALA A 31 11.37 -7.52 6.23
C ALA A 31 11.25 -8.47 5.02
N ALA A 32 10.31 -9.42 5.06
CA ALA A 32 10.08 -10.39 3.99
C ALA A 32 9.29 -9.85 2.78
N THR A 33 8.85 -8.58 2.83
CA THR A 33 8.07 -7.95 1.76
C THR A 33 8.96 -7.08 0.87
N SER A 34 9.05 -7.40 -0.42
CA SER A 34 9.79 -6.60 -1.40
C SER A 34 8.89 -5.58 -2.13
N VAL A 35 9.50 -4.55 -2.73
CA VAL A 35 8.79 -3.60 -3.60
C VAL A 35 8.11 -4.31 -4.78
N ALA A 36 8.78 -5.31 -5.36
CA ALA A 36 8.26 -6.11 -6.46
C ALA A 36 7.00 -6.90 -6.04
N ASP A 37 6.99 -7.46 -4.82
CA ASP A 37 5.80 -8.14 -4.29
C ASP A 37 4.61 -7.19 -4.16
N ILE A 38 4.87 -5.97 -3.66
CA ILE A 38 3.83 -4.94 -3.48
C ILE A 38 3.26 -4.52 -4.84
N GLN A 39 4.13 -4.30 -5.84
CA GLN A 39 3.69 -3.96 -7.19
C GLN A 39 2.83 -5.08 -7.79
N ARG A 40 3.29 -6.33 -7.71
CA ARG A 40 2.56 -7.51 -8.18
C ARG A 40 1.17 -7.60 -7.54
N GLU A 41 1.11 -7.53 -6.23
CA GLU A 41 -0.13 -7.61 -5.44
C GLU A 41 -1.07 -6.41 -5.69
N SER A 42 -0.52 -5.25 -6.06
CA SER A 42 -1.29 -4.05 -6.42
C SER A 42 -1.85 -4.08 -7.86
N GLY A 43 -1.55 -5.13 -8.63
CA GLY A 43 -1.91 -5.23 -10.05
C GLY A 43 -1.05 -4.36 -10.98
N LEU A 44 0.12 -3.92 -10.52
CA LEU A 44 1.09 -3.15 -11.29
C LEU A 44 2.25 -4.05 -11.72
N ALA A 45 2.87 -3.74 -12.86
CA ALA A 45 4.02 -4.47 -13.33
C ALA A 45 5.18 -4.41 -12.30
N PRO A 46 5.73 -5.54 -11.85
CA PRO A 46 6.90 -5.57 -10.97
C PRO A 46 8.08 -4.84 -11.62
N GLY A 47 8.79 -4.01 -10.84
CA GLY A 47 9.93 -3.24 -11.35
C GLY A 47 9.56 -2.00 -12.18
N SER A 48 8.28 -1.71 -12.41
CA SER A 48 7.81 -0.53 -13.19
C SER A 48 8.17 0.84 -12.59
N GLY A 49 8.80 0.87 -11.42
CA GLY A 49 9.03 2.10 -10.65
C GLY A 49 7.76 2.78 -10.12
N ALA A 50 6.57 2.19 -10.32
CA ALA A 50 5.30 2.80 -9.90
C ALA A 50 5.22 3.10 -8.40
N LEU A 51 5.90 2.32 -7.55
CA LEU A 51 6.03 2.63 -6.13
C LEU A 51 6.76 3.97 -5.93
N TYR A 52 7.91 4.13 -6.57
CA TYR A 52 8.75 5.33 -6.46
C TYR A 52 8.10 6.59 -7.03
N LYS A 53 7.05 6.46 -7.87
CA LYS A 53 6.23 7.59 -8.31
C LYS A 53 5.34 8.17 -7.20
N HIS A 54 5.02 7.37 -6.18
CA HIS A 54 4.05 7.72 -5.14
C HIS A 54 4.63 7.74 -3.72
N PHE A 55 5.67 6.95 -3.48
CA PHE A 55 6.32 6.78 -2.18
C PHE A 55 7.82 6.70 -2.39
N GLY A 56 8.58 7.50 -1.65
CA GLY A 56 10.04 7.48 -1.67
C GLY A 56 10.64 6.20 -1.13
N SER A 57 9.88 5.40 -0.34
CA SER A 57 10.35 4.11 0.16
C SER A 57 9.23 3.16 0.61
N LYS A 58 9.59 1.89 0.82
CA LYS A 58 8.72 0.91 1.50
C LYS A 58 8.37 1.33 2.94
N ARG A 59 9.23 2.12 3.59
CA ARG A 59 8.96 2.68 4.93
C ARG A 59 7.87 3.76 4.87
N GLU A 60 7.87 4.60 3.85
CA GLU A 60 6.81 5.60 3.66
C GLU A 60 5.43 4.98 3.47
N LEU A 61 5.34 3.79 2.85
CA LEU A 61 4.08 3.05 2.77
C LEU A 61 3.55 2.66 4.15
N LEU A 62 4.44 2.28 5.07
CA LEU A 62 4.07 1.96 6.45
C LEU A 62 3.59 3.22 7.20
N GLU A 63 4.28 4.34 7.00
CA GLU A 63 4.00 5.62 7.67
C GLU A 63 2.79 6.37 7.09
N ALA A 64 2.46 6.14 5.82
CA ALA A 64 1.33 6.78 5.14
C ALA A 64 -0.03 6.45 5.80
N ARG A 65 -0.15 5.28 6.45
CA ARG A 65 -1.34 4.91 7.21
C ARG A 65 -1.61 5.85 8.40
N SER A 66 -0.54 6.36 9.03
CA SER A 66 -0.64 7.16 10.25
C SER A 66 -1.21 8.56 10.02
N ARG A 67 -1.13 9.09 8.79
CA ARG A 67 -1.65 10.44 8.46
C ARG A 67 -3.15 10.48 8.12
N THR A 68 -3.78 9.33 7.85
CA THR A 68 -5.20 9.28 7.46
C THR A 68 -6.14 9.24 8.69
N GLY A 69 -5.58 9.11 9.90
CA GLY A 69 -6.34 9.04 11.17
C GLY A 69 -6.47 10.35 11.95
N SER A 70 -5.97 11.50 11.45
CA SER A 70 -5.97 12.76 12.21
C SER A 70 -6.69 13.90 11.49
N ARG A 71 -7.98 13.71 11.19
CA ARG A 71 -8.94 14.81 10.91
C ARG A 71 -10.33 14.46 11.44
N ALA A 72 -10.41 14.23 12.75
CA ALA A 72 -11.64 14.35 13.51
C ALA A 72 -11.35 15.26 14.71
N SER A 73 -11.48 16.56 14.49
CA SER A 73 -11.81 17.57 15.50
C SER A 73 -12.84 18.48 14.88
#